data_AF-A0A7S1ADJ8-F1
#
_entry.id   AF-A0A7S1ADJ8-F1
#
_cell.length_a   1.000
_cell.length_b   1.000
_cell.length_c   1.000
_cell.angle_alpha   90.00
_cell.angle_beta   90.00
_cell.angle_gamma   90.00
#
_symmetry.space_group_name_H-M   'P 1'
#
loop_
_entity.id
_entity.type
_entity.pdbx_description
1 polymer ?
#
loop_
_entity_poly.entity_id
_entity_poly.type
_entity_poly.pdbx_seq_one_letter_code
_entity_poly.pdbx_strand_id
1 'polypeptide(L)'
;MDKMGLPASISGVPTPTRAQAPAGVITLRGSTETVVEFFGFAISSILFQRGVFSPDRFSPMKKYGLSVLVAQDPDLQNYVGEVLVQLKGWMMRSQVKKVVMVILSQASNDTLERWTFDVRVNTAAAAAEAVQQTQAEVAECQK
;
A
#
# COMPACT_ATOMS: atom_id res chain seq x y z
N MET A 1 41.64 -46.45 -27.88
CA MET A 1 41.51 -45.77 -26.57
C MET A 1 40.09 -45.27 -26.50
N ASP A 2 39.25 -46.22 -26.17
CA ASP A 2 37.80 -46.17 -26.11
C ASP A 2 37.30 -45.58 -24.79
N LYS A 3 36.06 -45.09 -24.84
CA LYS A 3 35.08 -44.95 -23.75
C LYS A 3 35.26 -43.86 -22.69
N MET A 4 34.32 -42.90 -22.70
CA MET A 4 33.27 -42.61 -21.70
C MET A 4 32.64 -41.25 -22.08
N GLY A 5 31.33 -40.99 -22.23
CA GLY A 5 30.11 -41.71 -21.89
C GLY A 5 29.18 -40.88 -20.98
N LEU A 6 28.39 -39.93 -21.55
CA LEU A 6 27.03 -39.42 -21.16
C LEU A 6 26.78 -38.83 -19.73
N PRO A 7 25.63 -38.16 -19.41
CA PRO A 7 24.53 -37.61 -20.23
C PRO A 7 24.00 -36.18 -19.86
N ALA A 8 23.16 -35.66 -20.78
CA ALA A 8 21.93 -34.86 -20.68
C ALA A 8 21.51 -34.10 -19.38
N SER A 9 21.15 -32.83 -19.62
CA SER A 9 19.96 -32.09 -19.17
C SER A 9 19.18 -32.58 -17.93
N ILE A 10 19.15 -31.75 -16.90
CA ILE A 10 18.08 -31.67 -15.89
C ILE A 10 17.50 -30.24 -15.96
N SER A 11 16.29 -30.09 -16.50
CA SER A 11 15.06 -29.87 -15.73
C SER A 11 15.24 -28.73 -14.71
N GLY A 12 14.76 -27.52 -14.98
CA GLY A 12 13.32 -27.27 -15.01
C GLY A 12 12.86 -26.87 -13.62
N VAL A 13 13.35 -25.74 -13.10
CA VAL A 13 12.67 -25.03 -12.00
C VAL A 13 11.86 -23.93 -12.66
N PRO A 14 10.52 -24.06 -12.77
CA PRO A 14 9.70 -22.91 -13.07
C PRO A 14 9.76 -22.00 -11.84
N THR A 15 10.61 -20.98 -11.92
CA THR A 15 10.47 -19.79 -11.09
C THR A 15 9.01 -19.36 -11.22
N PRO A 16 8.24 -19.24 -10.13
CA PRO A 16 6.88 -18.75 -10.23
C PRO A 16 6.96 -17.33 -10.81
N THR A 17 6.61 -17.20 -12.08
CA THR A 17 6.43 -15.93 -12.75
C THR A 17 5.40 -15.18 -11.93
N ARG A 18 5.84 -14.19 -11.16
CA ARG A 18 4.96 -13.22 -10.53
C ARG A 18 4.11 -12.64 -11.65
N ALA A 19 2.83 -12.99 -11.68
CA ALA A 19 1.87 -12.41 -12.60
C ALA A 19 1.93 -10.88 -12.44
N GLN A 20 2.65 -10.23 -13.35
CA GLN A 20 2.64 -8.78 -13.46
C GLN A 20 1.33 -8.44 -14.15
N ALA A 21 0.43 -7.78 -13.43
CA ALA A 21 -0.77 -7.24 -14.01
C ALA A 21 -0.40 -6.34 -15.20
N PRO A 22 -1.11 -6.41 -16.33
CA PRO A 22 -0.81 -5.59 -17.50
C PRO A 22 -0.84 -4.11 -17.13
N ALA A 23 0.11 -3.34 -17.67
CA ALA A 23 0.24 -1.90 -17.44
C ALA A 23 -1.06 -1.19 -17.81
N GLY A 24 -1.79 -0.70 -16.79
CA GLY A 24 -3.10 -0.07 -16.95
C GLY A 24 -4.20 -0.64 -16.03
N VAL A 25 -4.00 -1.82 -15.43
CA VAL A 25 -4.96 -2.41 -14.48
C VAL A 25 -4.63 -1.96 -13.05
N ILE A 26 -5.45 -1.06 -12.50
CA ILE A 26 -5.35 -0.62 -11.10
C ILE A 26 -6.09 -1.64 -10.23
N THR A 27 -5.36 -2.65 -9.78
CA THR A 27 -5.92 -3.64 -8.85
C THR A 27 -6.22 -3.01 -7.49
N LEU A 28 -7.20 -3.55 -6.77
CA LEU A 28 -7.49 -3.17 -5.38
C LEU A 28 -6.23 -3.26 -4.50
N ARG A 29 -5.38 -4.26 -4.74
CA ARG A 29 -4.12 -4.45 -4.00
C ARG A 29 -3.13 -3.32 -4.26
N GLY A 30 -2.92 -2.94 -5.52
CA GLY A 30 -2.05 -1.83 -5.89
C GLY A 30 -2.59 -0.50 -5.39
N SER A 31 -3.89 -0.26 -5.55
CA SER A 31 -4.56 0.94 -5.01
C SER A 31 -4.44 1.04 -3.50
N THR A 32 -4.64 -0.08 -2.78
CA THR A 32 -4.49 -0.11 -1.31
C THR A 32 -3.07 0.26 -0.90
N GLU A 33 -2.04 -0.26 -1.59
CA GLU A 33 -0.65 0.07 -1.27
C GLU A 33 -0.34 1.56 -1.45
N THR A 34 -0.80 2.17 -2.55
CA THR A 34 -0.67 3.61 -2.79
C THR A 34 -1.40 4.43 -1.72
N VAL A 35 -2.61 4.04 -1.33
CA VAL A 35 -3.40 4.76 -0.32
C VAL A 35 -2.75 4.64 1.07
N VAL A 36 -2.22 3.48 1.44
CA VAL A 36 -1.48 3.30 2.70
C VAL A 36 -0.22 4.17 2.73
N GLU A 37 0.55 4.20 1.63
CA GLU A 37 1.75 5.05 1.54
C GLU A 37 1.38 6.55 1.66
N PHE A 38 0.29 6.97 1.01
CA PHE A 38 -0.25 8.32 1.15
C PHE A 38 -0.54 8.67 2.61
N PHE A 39 -1.20 7.78 3.37
CA PHE A 39 -1.47 8.04 4.78
C PHE A 39 -0.20 8.18 5.61
N GLY A 40 0.86 7.43 5.32
CA GLY A 40 2.15 7.59 6.00
C GLY A 40 2.75 8.98 5.81
N PHE A 41 2.74 9.50 4.58
CA PHE A 41 3.20 10.85 4.29
C PHE A 41 2.26 11.93 4.86
N ALA A 42 0.95 11.71 4.79
CA ALA A 42 -0.05 12.65 5.30
C ALA A 42 0.07 12.83 6.81
N ILE A 43 0.16 11.73 7.57
CA ILE A 43 0.35 11.77 9.03
C ILE A 43 1.65 12.50 9.37
N SER A 44 2.77 12.12 8.75
CA SER A 44 4.07 12.77 8.99
C SER A 44 4.02 14.28 8.69
N SER A 45 3.37 14.67 7.59
CA SER A 45 3.26 16.06 7.18
C SER A 45 2.37 16.89 8.12
N ILE A 46 1.26 16.33 8.61
CA ILE A 46 0.37 17.00 9.58
C ILE A 46 1.11 17.20 10.90
N LEU A 47 1.80 16.17 11.41
CA LEU A 47 2.58 16.26 12.65
C LEU A 47 3.65 17.34 12.58
N PHE A 48 4.34 17.47 11.44
CA PHE A 48 5.32 18.53 11.20
C PHE A 48 4.68 19.92 11.12
N GLN A 49 3.68 20.11 10.25
CA GLN A 49 3.10 21.44 9.98
C GLN A 49 2.37 22.02 11.20
N ARG A 50 1.82 21.16 12.06
CA ARG A 50 1.16 21.58 13.31
C ARG A 50 2.12 21.66 14.49
N GLY A 51 3.41 21.36 14.29
CA GLY A 51 4.44 21.45 15.32
C GLY A 51 4.20 20.49 16.49
N VAL A 52 3.56 19.34 16.25
CA VAL A 52 3.33 18.32 17.30
C VAL A 52 4.66 17.69 17.73
N PHE A 53 5.58 17.56 16.77
CA PHE A 53 6.96 17.13 16.99
C PHE A 53 7.92 18.21 16.47
N SER A 54 9.11 18.26 17.07
CA SER A 54 10.15 19.19 16.68
C SER A 54 10.60 18.98 15.22
N PRO A 55 10.93 20.04 14.47
CA PRO A 55 11.21 19.96 13.03
C PRO A 55 12.48 19.17 12.69
N ASP A 56 13.44 19.10 13.60
CA ASP A 56 14.67 18.29 13.50
C ASP A 56 14.39 16.77 13.42
N ARG A 57 13.19 16.34 13.85
CA ARG A 57 12.75 14.94 13.74
C ARG A 57 12.21 14.58 12.35
N PHE A 58 12.25 15.50 11.39
CA PHE A 58 11.75 15.26 10.03
C PHE A 58 12.82 15.57 8.99
N SER A 59 12.81 14.82 7.90
CA SER A 59 13.66 15.08 6.73
C SER A 59 12.82 15.15 5.46
N PRO A 60 13.16 16.05 4.53
CA PRO A 60 12.56 16.03 3.20
C PRO A 60 13.05 14.81 2.41
N MET A 61 12.12 14.12 1.75
CA MET A 61 12.36 13.02 0.85
C MET A 61 11.67 13.30 -0.49
N LYS A 62 12.34 13.01 -1.61
CA LYS A 62 11.73 13.13 -2.93
C LYS A 62 10.91 11.88 -3.27
N LYS A 63 9.60 12.05 -3.46
CA LYS A 63 8.66 11.00 -3.88
C LYS A 63 7.67 11.57 -4.90
N TYR A 64 7.39 10.85 -5.97
CA TYR A 64 6.44 11.27 -7.01
C TYR A 64 6.75 12.64 -7.64
N GLY A 65 8.04 13.01 -7.72
CA GLY A 65 8.46 14.33 -8.19
C GLY A 65 8.23 15.48 -7.19
N LEU A 66 7.73 15.18 -5.99
CA LEU A 66 7.46 16.14 -4.92
C LEU A 66 8.41 15.90 -3.73
N SER A 67 8.69 16.96 -2.97
CA SER A 67 9.40 16.84 -1.69
C SER A 67 8.38 16.64 -0.58
N VAL A 68 8.35 15.46 0.03
CA VAL A 68 7.48 15.11 1.17
C VAL A 68 8.30 15.03 2.45
N LEU A 69 7.71 15.34 3.59
CA LEU A 69 8.39 15.23 4.89
C LEU A 69 8.12 13.85 5.50
N VAL A 70 9.19 13.24 5.99
CA VAL A 70 9.16 11.91 6.63
C VAL A 70 9.77 12.04 8.02
N ALA A 71 9.12 11.44 9.02
CA ALA A 71 9.67 11.34 10.36
C ALA A 71 10.96 10.51 10.35
N GLN A 72 11.98 10.91 11.12
CA GLN A 72 13.25 10.18 11.30
C GLN A 72 13.32 9.49 12.67
N ASP A 73 12.44 9.86 13.58
CA ASP A 73 12.34 9.29 14.92
C ASP A 73 11.87 7.83 14.86
N PRO A 74 12.66 6.85 15.34
CA PRO A 74 12.32 5.43 15.23
C PRO A 74 11.03 5.05 15.95
N ASP A 75 10.76 5.67 17.11
CA ASP A 75 9.56 5.36 17.90
C ASP A 75 8.30 5.83 17.17
N LEU A 76 8.34 7.04 16.60
CA LEU A 76 7.27 7.57 15.76
C LEU A 76 7.08 6.76 14.48
N GLN A 77 8.17 6.37 13.82
CA GLN A 77 8.10 5.52 12.63
C GLN A 77 7.47 4.16 12.94
N ASN A 78 7.85 3.54 14.06
CA ASN A 78 7.30 2.25 14.49
C ASN A 78 5.80 2.39 14.79
N TYR A 79 5.41 3.39 15.58
CA TYR A 79 4.01 3.62 15.92
C TYR A 79 3.14 3.86 14.68
N VAL A 80 3.56 4.76 13.78
CA VAL A 80 2.84 5.01 12.54
C VAL A 80 2.84 3.76 11.66
N GLY A 81 3.95 3.03 11.60
CA GLY A 81 4.09 1.78 10.86
C GLY A 81 3.07 0.71 11.30
N GLU A 82 2.91 0.49 12.60
CA GLU A 82 1.92 -0.45 13.15
C GLU A 82 0.49 -0.07 12.76
N VAL A 83 0.16 1.23 12.86
CA VAL A 83 -1.15 1.74 12.44
C VAL A 83 -1.38 1.51 10.95
N LEU A 84 -0.38 1.77 10.11
CA LEU A 84 -0.47 1.58 8.65
C LEU A 84 -0.60 0.10 8.26
N VAL A 85 0.06 -0.82 8.98
CA VAL A 85 -0.09 -2.27 8.77
C VAL A 85 -1.53 -2.71 9.03
N GLN A 86 -2.12 -2.26 10.13
CA GLN A 86 -3.52 -2.55 10.46
C GLN A 86 -4.47 -1.95 9.41
N LEU A 87 -4.24 -0.68 9.06
CA LEU A 87 -5.02 0.03 8.05
C LEU A 87 -4.98 -0.69 6.69
N LYS A 88 -3.81 -1.16 6.26
CA LYS A 88 -3.65 -1.97 5.05
C LYS A 88 -4.52 -3.22 5.10
N GLY A 89 -4.49 -3.96 6.21
CA GLY A 89 -5.31 -5.15 6.41
C GLY A 89 -6.81 -4.87 6.30
N TRP A 90 -7.29 -3.78 6.92
CA TRP A 90 -8.69 -3.39 6.84
C TRP A 90 -9.10 -2.90 5.45
N MET A 91 -8.24 -2.14 4.77
CA MET A 91 -8.51 -1.67 3.40
C MET A 91 -8.56 -2.80 2.38
N MET A 92 -7.67 -3.79 2.50
CA MET A 92 -7.71 -5.00 1.67
C MET A 92 -9.03 -5.78 1.81
N ARG A 93 -9.66 -5.71 2.99
CA ARG A 93 -10.99 -6.31 3.25
C ARG A 93 -12.16 -5.36 2.97
N SER A 94 -11.88 -4.15 2.46
CA SER A 94 -12.89 -3.10 2.24
C SER A 94 -13.71 -2.74 3.50
N GLN A 95 -13.08 -2.84 4.68
CA GLN A 95 -13.72 -2.58 5.99
C GLN A 95 -13.55 -1.12 6.47
N VAL A 96 -12.71 -0.34 5.80
CA VAL A 96 -12.45 1.07 6.15
C VAL A 96 -13.40 1.97 5.37
N LYS A 97 -14.25 2.72 6.08
CA LYS A 97 -15.10 3.76 5.48
C LYS A 97 -14.54 5.17 5.68
N LYS A 98 -13.82 5.37 6.78
CA LYS A 98 -13.34 6.67 7.22
C LYS A 98 -12.13 6.50 8.13
N VAL A 99 -11.13 7.35 7.96
CA VAL A 99 -9.98 7.50 8.86
C VAL A 99 -10.03 8.91 9.43
N VAL A 100 -9.89 9.04 10.76
CA VAL A 100 -9.93 10.33 11.44
C VAL A 100 -8.68 10.47 12.29
N MET A 101 -7.90 11.52 12.05
CA MET A 101 -6.78 11.94 12.89
C MET A 101 -7.21 13.15 13.69
N VAL A 102 -6.99 13.12 15.01
CA VAL A 102 -7.40 14.18 15.93
C VAL A 102 -6.16 14.70 16.65
N ILE A 103 -6.01 16.02 16.71
CA ILE A 103 -5.00 16.69 17.52
C ILE A 103 -5.70 17.26 18.75
N LEU A 104 -5.23 16.84 19.93
CA LEU A 104 -5.76 17.26 21.21
C LEU A 104 -4.77 18.19 21.92
N SER A 105 -5.29 19.12 22.71
CA SER A 105 -4.50 19.86 23.70
C SER A 105 -4.10 18.92 24.82
N GLN A 106 -2.80 18.77 25.11
CA GLN A 106 -2.37 17.97 26.26
C GLN A 106 -2.81 18.53 27.60
N ALA A 107 -2.96 19.86 27.71
CA ALA A 107 -3.33 20.51 28.96
C ALA A 107 -4.83 20.38 29.29
N SER A 108 -5.69 20.48 28.27
CA SER A 108 -7.15 20.52 28.46
C SER A 108 -7.90 19.29 27.91
N ASN A 109 -7.24 18.43 27.13
CA ASN A 109 -7.85 17.35 26.35
C ASN A 109 -8.91 17.80 25.32
N ASP A 110 -8.98 19.10 25.04
CA ASP A 110 -9.88 19.61 24.00
C ASP A 110 -9.38 19.25 22.61
N THR A 111 -10.33 18.99 21.71
CA THR A 111 -10.03 18.80 20.29
C THR A 111 -9.64 20.13 19.66
N LEU A 112 -8.37 20.24 19.25
CA LEU A 112 -7.87 21.39 18.52
C LEU A 112 -8.19 21.25 17.03
N GLU A 113 -7.93 20.07 16.46
CA GLU A 113 -8.14 19.79 15.04
C GLU A 113 -8.61 18.36 14.79
N ARG A 114 -9.36 18.19 13.70
CA ARG A 114 -9.87 16.91 13.24
C ARG A 114 -9.74 16.78 11.73
N TRP A 115 -8.80 15.94 11.30
CA TRP A 115 -8.55 15.61 9.90
C TRP A 115 -9.33 14.35 9.54
N THR A 116 -10.33 14.48 8.66
CA THR A 116 -11.21 13.37 8.26
C THR A 116 -10.92 12.97 6.82
N PHE A 117 -10.66 11.68 6.61
CA PHE A 117 -10.42 11.09 5.30
C PHE A 117 -11.52 10.06 5.03
N ASP A 118 -12.42 10.36 4.10
CA ASP A 118 -13.42 9.41 3.63
C ASP A 118 -12.79 8.42 2.64
N VAL A 119 -12.97 7.12 2.91
CA VAL A 119 -12.44 6.05 2.06
C VAL A 119 -13.61 5.42 1.31
N ARG A 120 -13.55 5.45 -0.02
CA ARG A 120 -14.57 4.86 -0.89
C ARG A 120 -13.92 3.81 -1.79
N VAL A 121 -14.42 2.59 -1.70
CA VAL A 121 -14.03 1.51 -2.61
C VAL A 121 -14.98 1.52 -3.79
N ASN A 122 -14.44 1.60 -5.01
CA ASN A 122 -15.25 1.51 -6.22
C ASN A 122 -15.64 0.05 -6.49
N THR A 123 -16.80 -0.36 -6.00
CA THR A 123 -17.34 -1.71 -6.18
C THR A 123 -17.73 -2.03 -7.63
N ALA A 124 -18.01 -1.00 -8.45
CA ALA A 124 -18.35 -1.20 -9.87
C ALA A 124 -17.13 -1.65 -10.69
N ALA A 125 -15.94 -1.14 -10.36
CA ALA A 125 -14.68 -1.60 -10.97
C ALA A 125 -14.34 -3.04 -10.53
N ALA A 126 -14.56 -3.38 -9.25
CA ALA A 126 -14.29 -4.72 -8.72
C ALA A 126 -15.18 -5.81 -9.34
N ALA A 127 -16.45 -5.50 -9.64
CA ALA A 127 -17.36 -6.43 -10.31
C ALA A 127 -17.02 -6.61 -11.79
N ALA A 128 -16.56 -5.56 -12.48
CA ALA A 128 -16.14 -5.64 -13.88
C ALA A 128 -14.88 -6.52 -14.07
N GLU A 129 -13.92 -6.46 -13.14
CA GLU A 129 -12.73 -7.32 -13.16
C GLU A 129 -13.06 -8.81 -12.93
N ALA A 130 -14.00 -9.12 -12.05
CA ALA A 130 -14.42 -10.49 -11.78
C ALA A 130 -15.11 -11.13 -13.00
N VAL A 131 -15.92 -10.37 -13.72
CA VAL A 131 -16.62 -10.84 -14.94
C VAL A 131 -15.64 -11.13 -16.08
N GLN A 132 -14.58 -10.32 -16.22
CA GLN A 132 -13.56 -10.50 -17.26
C GLN A 132 -12.70 -11.76 -17.05
N GLN A 133 -12.39 -12.12 -15.81
CA GLN A 133 -11.64 -13.35 -15.49
C GLN A 133 -12.45 -14.61 -15.77
N THR A 134 -13.75 -14.64 -15.41
CA THR A 134 -14.63 -15.78 -15.76
C THR A 134 -14.84 -15.96 -17.27
N GLN A 135 -14.87 -14.89 -18.06
CA GLN A 135 -15.09 -15.00 -19.51
C GLN A 135 -13.81 -15.45 -20.25
N ALA A 136 -12.62 -15.09 -19.77
CA ALA A 136 -11.36 -15.57 -20.32
C ALA A 136 -11.15 -17.08 -20.06
N GLU A 137 -11.49 -17.55 -18.86
CA GLU A 137 -11.31 -18.96 -18.46
C GLU A 137 -12.34 -19.90 -19.13
N VAL A 138 -13.57 -19.43 -19.39
CA VAL A 138 -14.59 -20.19 -20.15
C VAL A 138 -14.27 -20.26 -21.65
N ALA A 139 -13.64 -19.23 -22.22
CA ALA A 139 -13.22 -19.23 -23.62
C ALA A 139 -12.04 -20.18 -23.90
N GLU A 140 -11.20 -20.46 -22.90
CA GLU A 140 -10.08 -21.40 -23.01
C GLU A 140 -10.50 -22.87 -22.85
N CYS A 141 -11.59 -23.16 -22.11
CA CYS A 141 -12.16 -24.52 -21.98
C CYS A 141 -12.98 -25.00 -23.20
N GLN A 142 -13.20 -24.16 -24.22
CA GLN A 142 -14.01 -24.49 -25.40
C GLN A 142 -13.18 -24.75 -26.68
N LYS A 143 -11.87 -24.93 -26.55
CA LYS A 143 -10.96 -25.25 -27.65
C LYS A 143 -10.23 -26.56 -27.39
#